data_AF-A0A2H3BT87-F1
#
_entry.id   AF-A0A2H3BT87-F1
#
_cell.length_a   1.000
_cell.length_b   1.000
_cell.length_c   1.000
_cell.angle_alpha   90.00
_cell.angle_beta   90.00
_cell.angle_gamma   90.00
#
_symmetry.space_group_name_H-M   'P 1'
#
loop_
_entity.id
_entity.type
_entity.pdbx_description
1 polymer ?
#
loop_
_entity_poly.entity_id
_entity_poly.type
_entity_poly.pdbx_seq_one_letter_code
_entity_poly.pdbx_strand_id
1 'polypeptide(L)'
;MPAEPLNDQQIEFLENELSTWRRLGMSRPPKKQSLMASLRVSKLGREVSSQEVGRWFSNRIKDERGEPRQTKKTPEQIAALEASFEMDCTPSVQEQIRLIEETGLTRRQIVAWFDYQRKKLEDEPGVYVERYYPSEREQRAMTTYAHQAAAQWREYRKAGGTGAD
;
A
#
# COMPACT_ATOMS: atom_id res chain seq x y z
N MET A 1 2.34 23.99 2.72
CA MET A 1 1.25 24.01 3.73
C MET A 1 0.64 22.61 3.77
N PRO A 2 0.70 21.86 4.89
CA PRO A 2 -0.08 20.63 5.01
C PRO A 2 -1.57 20.97 4.89
N ALA A 3 -2.34 20.11 4.22
CA ALA A 3 -3.78 20.31 4.08
C ALA A 3 -4.42 20.35 5.48
N GLU A 4 -5.28 21.34 5.72
CA GLU A 4 -5.99 21.47 6.99
C GLU A 4 -6.79 20.18 7.29
N PRO A 5 -6.80 19.70 8.55
CA PRO A 5 -7.59 18.54 8.92
C PRO A 5 -9.09 18.83 8.71
N LEU A 6 -9.90 17.78 8.56
CA LEU A 6 -11.36 17.92 8.55
C LEU A 6 -11.83 18.45 9.91
N ASN A 7 -12.78 19.37 9.91
CA ASN A 7 -13.38 19.87 11.13
C ASN A 7 -14.39 18.86 11.72
N ASP A 8 -14.85 19.11 12.95
CA ASP A 8 -15.76 18.20 13.66
C ASP A 8 -17.07 17.94 12.92
N GLN A 9 -17.66 18.96 12.28
CA GLN A 9 -18.90 18.82 11.51
C GLN A 9 -18.71 17.93 10.27
N GLN A 10 -17.57 18.06 9.59
CA GLN A 10 -17.21 17.22 8.46
C GLN A 10 -16.96 15.77 8.88
N ILE A 11 -16.31 15.56 10.02
CA ILE A 11 -16.09 14.23 10.60
C ILE A 11 -17.42 13.58 10.99
N GLU A 12 -18.27 14.30 11.73
CA GLU A 12 -19.59 13.82 12.16
C GLU A 12 -20.46 13.40 10.96
N PHE A 13 -20.48 14.21 9.90
CA PHE A 13 -21.19 13.88 8.67
C PHE A 13 -20.70 12.54 8.08
N LEU A 14 -19.40 12.34 7.97
CA LEU A 14 -18.82 11.12 7.41
C LEU A 14 -19.04 9.90 8.32
N GLU A 15 -18.98 10.05 9.65
CA GLU A 15 -19.33 8.99 10.61
C GLU A 15 -20.80 8.57 10.48
N ASN A 16 -21.72 9.53 10.35
CA ASN A 16 -23.14 9.24 10.18
C ASN A 16 -23.43 8.55 8.84
N GLU A 17 -22.79 9.02 7.76
CA GLU A 17 -22.86 8.38 6.46
C GLU A 17 -22.37 6.92 6.56
N LEU A 18 -21.18 6.69 7.12
CA LEU A 18 -20.63 5.35 7.32
C LEU A 18 -21.56 4.46 8.15
N SER A 19 -22.12 5.00 9.24
CA SER A 19 -23.08 4.31 10.10
C SER A 19 -24.36 3.91 9.35
N THR A 20 -24.83 4.76 8.45
CA THR A 20 -26.01 4.47 7.60
C THR A 20 -25.74 3.27 6.70
N TRP A 21 -24.59 3.23 6.03
CA TRP A 21 -24.23 2.10 5.16
C TRP A 21 -24.02 0.80 5.93
N ARG A 22 -23.52 0.87 7.17
CA ARG A 22 -23.41 -0.29 8.06
C ARG A 22 -24.77 -0.88 8.43
N ARG A 23 -25.75 -0.03 8.72
CA ARG A 23 -27.14 -0.48 8.98
C ARG A 23 -27.75 -1.16 7.76
N LEU A 24 -27.32 -0.79 6.55
CA LEU A 24 -27.70 -1.45 5.28
C LEU A 24 -26.87 -2.72 4.98
N GLY A 25 -26.06 -3.20 5.93
CA GLY A 25 -25.24 -4.41 5.79
C GLY A 25 -23.95 -4.21 5.00
N MET A 26 -23.59 -2.98 4.64
CA MET A 26 -22.33 -2.68 3.95
C MET A 26 -21.26 -2.23 4.95
N SER A 27 -20.11 -2.91 4.94
CA SER A 27 -18.97 -2.50 5.76
C SER A 27 -18.42 -1.13 5.37
N ARG A 28 -18.62 -0.73 4.10
CA ARG A 28 -18.16 0.55 3.55
C ARG A 28 -19.14 1.08 2.49
N PRO A 29 -19.30 2.41 2.35
CA PRO A 29 -20.10 3.01 1.30
C PRO A 29 -19.60 2.63 -0.11
N PRO A 30 -20.51 2.48 -1.11
CA PRO A 30 -20.15 2.26 -2.51
C PRO A 30 -19.28 3.38 -3.09
N LYS A 31 -18.45 3.09 -4.10
CA LYS A 31 -17.53 4.09 -4.70
C LYS A 31 -18.21 5.38 -5.15
N LYS A 32 -19.39 5.28 -5.78
CA LYS A 32 -20.19 6.44 -6.22
C LYS A 32 -20.63 7.34 -5.05
N GLN A 33 -20.72 6.78 -3.85
CA GLN A 33 -21.13 7.52 -2.66
C GLN A 33 -20.05 8.49 -2.20
N SER A 34 -18.76 8.17 -2.38
CA SER A 34 -17.67 9.09 -2.02
C SER A 34 -17.78 10.43 -2.78
N LEU A 35 -18.27 10.42 -4.03
CA LEU A 35 -18.52 11.64 -4.80
C LEU A 35 -19.71 12.43 -4.25
N MET A 36 -20.81 11.76 -3.91
CA MET A 36 -21.98 12.44 -3.34
C MET A 36 -21.68 13.00 -1.94
N ALA A 37 -20.96 12.23 -1.12
CA ALA A 37 -20.51 12.65 0.19
C ALA A 37 -19.51 13.82 0.09
N SER A 38 -18.62 13.84 -0.91
CA SER A 38 -17.68 14.96 -1.10
C SER A 38 -18.39 16.29 -1.40
N LEU A 39 -19.45 16.27 -2.20
CA LEU A 39 -20.26 17.47 -2.47
C LEU A 39 -21.00 17.98 -1.23
N ARG A 40 -21.39 17.09 -0.31
CA ARG A 40 -22.13 17.45 0.91
C ARG A 40 -21.19 17.91 2.02
N VAL A 41 -20.12 17.15 2.28
CA VAL A 41 -19.15 17.43 3.35
C VAL A 41 -18.37 18.74 3.09
N SER A 42 -18.16 19.10 1.82
CA SER A 42 -17.53 20.37 1.45
C SER A 42 -18.39 21.60 1.81
N LYS A 43 -19.69 21.44 2.07
CA LYS A 43 -20.54 22.54 2.56
C LYS A 43 -20.36 22.84 4.05
N LEU A 44 -19.73 21.93 4.78
CA LEU A 44 -19.54 22.01 6.23
C LEU A 44 -18.15 22.53 6.62
N GLY A 45 -17.33 22.94 5.65
CA GLY A 45 -15.96 23.38 5.91
C GLY A 45 -15.16 23.54 4.63
N ARG A 46 -13.89 23.15 4.67
CA ARG A 46 -13.03 23.17 3.49
C ARG A 46 -13.55 22.22 2.41
N GLU A 47 -13.17 22.48 1.17
CA GLU A 47 -13.42 21.55 0.09
C GLU A 47 -12.72 20.20 0.37
N VAL A 48 -13.46 19.11 0.16
CA VAL A 48 -12.99 17.74 0.34
C VAL A 48 -13.25 17.01 -0.96
N SER A 49 -12.21 16.45 -1.56
CA SER A 49 -12.34 15.66 -2.78
C SER A 49 -13.00 14.30 -2.53
N SER A 50 -13.58 13.70 -3.58
CA SER A 50 -14.12 12.34 -3.53
C SER A 50 -13.06 11.28 -3.18
N GLN A 51 -11.80 11.54 -3.53
CA GLN A 51 -10.66 10.70 -3.15
C GLN A 51 -10.34 10.80 -1.66
N GLU A 52 -10.37 12.00 -1.08
CA GLU A 52 -10.19 12.21 0.36
C GLU A 52 -11.29 11.52 1.16
N VAL A 53 -12.56 11.69 0.76
CA VAL A 53 -13.69 10.99 1.38
C VAL A 53 -13.52 9.47 1.28
N GLY A 54 -13.13 8.97 0.11
CA GLY A 54 -12.81 7.56 -0.08
C GLY A 54 -11.71 7.07 0.87
N ARG A 55 -10.60 7.80 0.96
CA ARG A 55 -9.48 7.50 1.87
C ARG A 55 -9.91 7.55 3.33
N TRP A 56 -10.74 8.52 3.71
CA TRP A 56 -11.28 8.65 5.06
C TRP A 56 -12.04 7.38 5.47
N PHE A 57 -12.99 6.91 4.64
CA PHE A 57 -13.71 5.66 4.91
C PHE A 57 -12.77 4.45 4.98
N SER A 58 -11.78 4.36 4.07
CA SER A 58 -10.79 3.26 4.13
C SER A 58 -10.01 3.27 5.44
N ASN A 59 -9.52 4.44 5.84
CA ASN A 59 -8.71 4.59 7.05
C ASN A 59 -9.54 4.26 8.30
N ARG A 60 -10.82 4.67 8.33
CA ARG A 60 -11.71 4.37 9.45
C ARG A 60 -11.91 2.87 9.67
N ILE A 61 -12.06 2.10 8.59
CA ILE A 61 -12.15 0.63 8.66
C ILE A 61 -10.84 0.01 9.13
N LYS A 62 -9.69 0.58 8.74
CA LYS A 62 -8.38 0.11 9.21
C LYS A 62 -8.20 0.36 10.71
N ASP A 63 -8.59 1.53 11.19
CA ASP A 63 -8.52 1.88 12.61
C ASP A 63 -9.30 0.87 13.47
N GLU A 64 -10.52 0.51 13.04
CA GLU A 64 -11.36 -0.47 13.73
C GLU A 64 -10.76 -1.88 13.76
N ARG A 65 -9.97 -2.23 12.73
CA ARG A 65 -9.25 -3.51 12.66
C ARG A 65 -7.92 -3.48 13.42
N GLY A 66 -7.51 -2.31 13.93
CA GLY A 66 -6.17 -2.10 14.46
C GLY A 66 -5.08 -2.19 13.39
N GLU A 67 -5.42 -2.04 12.10
CA GLU A 67 -4.46 -2.07 11.00
C GLU A 67 -3.74 -0.72 10.89
N PRO A 68 -2.41 -0.70 10.73
CA PRO A 68 -1.69 0.55 10.55
C PRO A 68 -2.15 1.28 9.27
N ARG A 69 -2.43 2.58 9.40
CA ARG A 69 -2.68 3.45 8.24
C ARG A 69 -1.42 3.50 7.37
N GLN A 70 -1.60 3.61 6.05
CA GLN A 70 -0.46 3.89 5.17
C GLN A 70 0.09 5.28 5.49
N THR A 71 1.15 5.33 6.28
CA THR A 71 1.94 6.53 6.53
C THR A 71 2.86 6.79 5.35
N LYS A 72 3.24 8.05 5.14
CA LYS A 72 4.40 8.35 4.29
C LYS A 72 5.62 7.69 4.94
N LYS A 73 6.41 6.96 4.15
CA LYS A 73 7.67 6.37 4.61
C LYS A 73 8.59 7.49 5.11
N THR A 74 9.30 7.27 6.22
CA THR A 74 10.26 8.27 6.73
C THR A 74 11.48 8.36 5.80
N PRO A 75 12.25 9.46 5.82
CA PRO A 75 13.46 9.58 5.02
C PRO A 75 14.45 8.42 5.24
N GLU A 76 14.57 7.94 6.48
CA GLU A 76 15.44 6.82 6.85
C GLU A 76 14.96 5.51 6.22
N GLN A 77 13.64 5.25 6.26
CA GLN A 77 13.04 4.08 5.60
C GLN A 77 13.23 4.13 4.08
N ILE A 78 13.14 5.34 3.48
CA ILE A 78 13.36 5.52 2.04
C ILE A 78 14.82 5.26 1.69
N ALA A 79 15.77 5.81 2.45
CA ALA A 79 17.20 5.63 2.21
C ALA A 79 17.62 4.14 2.24
N ALA A 80 17.09 3.36 3.20
CA ALA A 80 17.35 1.92 3.27
C ALA A 80 16.81 1.17 2.03
N LEU A 81 15.62 1.54 1.56
CA LEU A 81 15.03 0.96 0.35
C LEU A 81 15.80 1.34 -0.92
N GLU A 82 16.24 2.60 -1.03
CA GLU A 82 17.03 3.10 -2.15
C GLU A 82 18.39 2.41 -2.23
N ALA A 83 19.10 2.27 -1.11
CA ALA A 83 20.38 1.56 -1.07
C ALA A 83 20.26 0.09 -1.52
N SER A 84 19.15 -0.57 -1.17
CA SER A 84 18.88 -1.94 -1.63
C SER A 84 18.52 -1.99 -3.12
N PHE A 85 17.73 -1.02 -3.60
CA PHE A 85 17.33 -0.91 -5.00
C PHE A 85 18.48 -0.63 -5.96
N GLU A 86 19.47 0.17 -5.54
CA GLU A 86 20.70 0.43 -6.31
C GLU A 86 21.52 -0.84 -6.53
N MET A 87 21.48 -1.77 -5.57
CA MET A 87 22.16 -3.06 -5.68
C MET A 87 21.38 -4.04 -6.55
N ASP A 88 20.06 -4.14 -6.35
CA ASP A 88 19.16 -5.02 -7.10
C ASP A 88 17.73 -4.48 -7.08
N CYS A 89 17.12 -4.27 -8.25
CA CYS A 89 15.74 -3.82 -8.38
C CYS A 89 14.70 -4.93 -8.14
N THR A 90 15.16 -6.17 -7.91
CA THR A 90 14.39 -7.38 -7.61
C THR A 90 14.90 -8.08 -6.33
N PRO A 91 14.64 -7.51 -5.15
CA PRO A 91 15.26 -7.95 -3.90
C PRO A 91 14.87 -9.39 -3.55
N SER A 92 15.87 -10.18 -3.17
CA SER A 92 15.65 -11.55 -2.67
C SER A 92 14.78 -11.57 -1.40
N VAL A 93 14.24 -12.73 -1.03
CA VAL A 93 13.45 -12.86 0.22
C VAL A 93 14.29 -12.52 1.45
N GLN A 94 15.57 -12.87 1.47
CA GLN A 94 16.47 -12.52 2.57
C GLN A 94 16.64 -11.01 2.69
N GLU A 95 16.79 -10.32 1.57
CA GLU A 95 16.89 -8.86 1.56
C GLU A 95 15.56 -8.20 1.94
N GLN A 96 14.42 -8.75 1.50
CA GLN A 96 13.11 -8.30 1.96
C GLN A 96 12.95 -8.47 3.47
N ILE A 97 13.41 -9.58 4.05
CA ILE A 97 13.38 -9.81 5.51
C ILE A 97 14.26 -8.78 6.24
N ARG A 98 15.49 -8.56 5.77
CA ARG A 98 16.38 -7.53 6.31
C ARG A 98 15.71 -6.16 6.29
N LEU A 99 15.10 -5.79 5.16
CA LEU A 99 14.39 -4.52 5.01
C LEU A 99 13.17 -4.42 5.96
N ILE A 100 12.45 -5.51 6.22
CA ILE A 100 11.36 -5.54 7.21
C ILE A 100 11.92 -5.22 8.60
N GLU A 101 12.99 -5.89 9.00
CA GLU A 101 13.61 -5.72 10.32
C GLU A 101 14.20 -4.33 10.50
N GLU A 102 14.83 -3.77 9.46
CA GLU A 102 15.49 -2.46 9.49
C GLU A 102 14.48 -1.29 9.42
N THR A 103 13.45 -1.41 8.59
CA THR A 103 12.51 -0.30 8.33
C THR A 103 11.21 -0.40 9.13
N GLY A 104 10.87 -1.58 9.66
CA GLY A 104 9.56 -1.88 10.24
C GLY A 104 8.41 -1.87 9.22
N LEU A 105 8.71 -1.81 7.93
CA LEU A 105 7.71 -1.89 6.87
C LEU A 105 7.31 -3.34 6.64
N THR A 106 6.05 -3.54 6.27
CA THR A 106 5.56 -4.85 5.84
C THR A 106 6.20 -5.27 4.51
N ARG A 107 6.31 -6.59 4.29
CA ARG A 107 6.70 -7.18 3.01
C ARG A 107 5.93 -6.55 1.86
N ARG A 108 4.62 -6.41 1.99
CA ARG A 108 3.77 -5.79 0.98
C ARG A 108 4.14 -4.32 0.69
N GLN A 109 4.47 -3.54 1.72
CA GLN A 109 4.90 -2.14 1.54
C GLN A 109 6.26 -2.02 0.85
N ILE A 110 7.16 -2.99 1.08
CA ILE A 110 8.47 -3.08 0.45
C ILE A 110 8.29 -3.45 -1.03
N VAL A 111 7.61 -4.57 -1.32
CA VAL A 111 7.35 -5.02 -2.71
C VAL A 111 6.67 -3.92 -3.53
N ALA A 112 5.64 -3.29 -2.98
CA ALA A 112 4.95 -2.20 -3.68
C ALA A 112 5.83 -0.97 -3.95
N TRP A 113 6.82 -0.71 -3.09
CA TRP A 113 7.79 0.37 -3.32
C TRP A 113 8.77 0.00 -4.44
N PHE A 114 9.30 -1.22 -4.46
CA PHE A 114 10.17 -1.70 -5.54
C PHE A 114 9.45 -1.72 -6.90
N ASP A 115 8.20 -2.19 -6.93
CA ASP A 115 7.37 -2.18 -8.15
C ASP A 115 7.16 -0.75 -8.67
N TYR A 116 6.90 0.21 -7.77
CA TYR A 116 6.75 1.61 -8.12
C TYR A 116 8.04 2.20 -8.69
N GLN A 117 9.20 1.91 -8.09
CA GLN A 117 10.49 2.40 -8.60
C GLN A 117 10.83 1.79 -9.97
N ARG A 118 10.61 0.48 -10.17
CA ARG A 118 10.83 -0.13 -11.49
C ARG A 118 9.93 0.48 -12.56
N LYS A 119 8.63 0.66 -12.25
CA LYS A 119 7.71 1.32 -13.19
C LYS A 119 8.13 2.76 -13.50
N LYS A 120 8.62 3.50 -12.50
CA LYS A 120 9.14 4.85 -12.70
C LYS A 120 10.34 4.87 -13.67
N LEU A 121 11.18 3.84 -13.66
CA LEU A 121 12.27 3.67 -14.64
C LEU A 121 11.75 3.29 -16.03
N GLU A 122 10.65 2.54 -16.13
CA GLU A 122 10.01 2.19 -17.41
C GLU A 122 9.30 3.37 -18.08
N ASP A 123 8.73 4.29 -17.29
CA ASP A 123 8.03 5.48 -17.77
C ASP A 123 9.00 6.59 -18.27
N GLU A 124 10.33 6.39 -18.19
CA GLU A 124 11.33 7.28 -18.81
C GLU A 124 11.32 7.15 -20.36
N PRO A 125 11.10 8.23 -21.11
CA PRO A 125 10.96 8.18 -22.56
C PRO A 125 12.29 7.80 -23.24
N GLY A 126 12.36 6.58 -23.79
CA GLY A 126 13.47 6.15 -24.66
C GLY A 126 13.98 4.73 -24.46
N VAL A 127 13.48 3.97 -23.47
CA VAL A 127 13.88 2.56 -23.27
C VAL A 127 12.89 1.63 -23.96
N TYR A 128 13.25 1.14 -25.15
CA TYR A 128 12.54 0.04 -25.79
C TYR A 128 12.86 -1.25 -25.03
N VAL A 129 11.95 -1.69 -24.15
CA VAL A 129 12.04 -3.01 -23.54
C VAL A 129 11.41 -3.99 -24.53
N GLU A 130 12.25 -4.68 -25.30
CA GLU A 130 11.87 -5.87 -26.06
C GLU A 130 11.05 -6.78 -25.12
N ARG A 131 9.81 -7.16 -25.50
CA ARG A 131 8.97 -8.06 -24.68
C ARG A 131 9.70 -9.38 -24.48
N TYR A 132 10.44 -9.50 -23.38
CA TYR A 132 11.14 -10.71 -23.01
C TYR A 132 10.11 -11.78 -22.65
N TYR A 133 10.03 -12.80 -23.49
CA TYR A 133 9.28 -14.01 -23.21
C TYR A 133 10.24 -15.05 -22.62
N PRO A 134 10.18 -15.34 -21.30
CA PRO A 134 11.07 -16.31 -20.68
C PRO A 134 10.85 -17.71 -21.29
N SER A 135 11.94 -18.43 -21.55
CA SER A 135 11.91 -19.82 -22.04
C SER A 135 11.31 -20.79 -21.03
N GLU A 136 10.89 -22.00 -21.43
CA GLU A 136 10.36 -23.00 -20.47
C GLU A 136 11.34 -23.33 -19.33
N ARG A 137 12.65 -23.32 -19.60
CA ARG A 137 13.67 -23.56 -18.57
C ARG A 137 13.70 -22.42 -17.56
N GLU A 138 13.61 -21.18 -18.03
CA GLU A 138 13.52 -19.99 -17.18
C GLU A 138 12.19 -19.94 -16.43
N GLN A 139 11.08 -20.33 -17.06
CA GLN A 139 9.78 -20.49 -16.39
C GLN A 139 9.85 -21.54 -15.27
N ARG A 140 10.46 -22.71 -15.52
CA ARG A 140 10.69 -23.74 -14.48
C ARG A 140 11.60 -23.21 -13.37
N ALA A 141 12.65 -22.47 -13.71
CA ALA A 141 13.51 -21.82 -12.72
C ALA A 141 12.74 -20.78 -11.88
N MET A 142 11.88 -19.97 -12.50
CA MET A 142 11.01 -19.01 -11.81
C MET A 142 10.00 -19.70 -10.88
N THR A 143 9.40 -20.83 -11.29
CA THR A 143 8.51 -21.62 -10.40
C THR A 143 9.27 -22.21 -9.22
N THR A 144 10.50 -22.70 -9.46
CA THR A 144 11.38 -23.23 -8.42
C THR A 144 11.79 -22.12 -7.44
N TYR A 145 12.14 -20.94 -7.96
CA TYR A 145 12.42 -19.75 -7.17
C TYR A 145 11.20 -19.34 -6.33
N ALA A 146 9.99 -19.35 -6.90
CA ALA A 146 8.77 -19.07 -6.16
C ALA A 146 8.52 -20.09 -5.02
N HIS A 147 8.78 -21.37 -5.25
CA HIS A 147 8.68 -22.41 -4.22
C HIS A 147 9.70 -22.21 -3.10
N GLN A 148 10.95 -21.87 -3.43
CA GLN A 148 12.02 -21.57 -2.48
C GLN A 148 11.71 -20.31 -1.65
N ALA A 149 11.28 -19.24 -2.32
CA ALA A 149 10.84 -18.00 -1.68
C ALA A 149 9.69 -18.26 -0.70
N ALA A 150 8.71 -19.08 -1.10
CA ALA A 150 7.59 -19.46 -0.23
C ALA A 150 8.06 -20.28 1.00
N ALA A 151 9.07 -21.13 0.85
CA ALA A 151 9.70 -21.84 1.96
C ALA A 151 10.36 -20.86 2.95
N GLN A 152 11.18 -19.93 2.45
CA GLN A 152 11.86 -18.94 3.29
C GLN A 152 10.87 -18.08 4.09
N TRP A 153 9.77 -17.63 3.49
CA TRP A 153 8.72 -16.92 4.21
C TRP A 153 7.98 -17.76 5.27
N ARG A 154 7.84 -19.06 5.04
CA ARG A 154 7.27 -19.98 6.05
C ARG A 154 8.23 -20.15 7.23
N GLU A 155 9.52 -20.28 6.97
CA GLU A 155 10.56 -20.39 8.00
C GLU A 155 10.64 -19.11 8.83
N TYR A 156 10.67 -17.95 8.17
CA TYR A 156 10.65 -16.65 8.86
C TYR A 156 9.45 -16.50 9.79
N ARG A 157 8.23 -16.86 9.33
CA ARG A 157 7.03 -16.86 10.17
C ARG A 157 7.12 -17.87 11.33
N LYS A 158 7.67 -19.07 11.09
CA LYS A 158 7.89 -20.07 12.14
C LYS A 158 8.88 -19.58 13.20
N ALA A 159 9.85 -18.76 12.82
CA ALA A 159 10.81 -18.13 13.71
C ALA A 159 10.25 -16.91 14.48
N GLY A 160 8.97 -16.57 14.30
CA GLY A 160 8.33 -15.43 14.97
C GLY A 160 8.50 -14.09 14.25
N GLY A 161 8.98 -14.10 13.01
CA GLY A 161 9.13 -12.90 12.20
C GLY A 161 7.81 -12.16 11.95
N THR A 162 7.83 -10.84 12.12
CA THR A 162 6.67 -9.95 11.94
C THR A 162 6.71 -9.27 10.57
N GLY A 163 5.58 -8.73 10.07
CA GLY A 163 5.57 -7.98 8.81
C GLY A 163 5.70 -8.81 7.53
N ALA A 164 5.49 -10.12 7.60
CA ALA A 164 5.57 -11.05 6.46
C ALA A 164 4.27 -11.15 5.62
N ASP A 165 3.32 -10.22 5.80
CA ASP A 165 1.98 -10.20 5.19
C ASP A 165 1.96 -9.98 3.66
#